data_AF-A0A2D6AP01-F1
#
_entry.id   AF-A0A2D6AP01-F1
#
_cell.length_a   1.000
_cell.length_b   1.000
_cell.length_c   1.000
_cell.angle_alpha   90.00
_cell.angle_beta   90.00
_cell.angle_gamma   90.00
#
_symmetry.space_group_name_H-M   'P 1'
#
loop_
_entity.id
_entity.type
_entity.pdbx_description
1 polymer ?
#
loop_
_entity_poly.entity_id
_entity_poly.type
_entity_poly.pdbx_seq_one_letter_code
_entity_poly.pdbx_strand_id
1 'polypeptide(L)'
;MRKFIFGTLLIGLLSNAFGQVDRVFLTNGSLVKGIILNDSLGDTLQLEVYKSIVSIPYDAIDEIYPHRLSNQELKYKRTSPIRSLSTNITLGIVSGKTDKDKAAEIMPSASLMEMYHLHPLANFGVKIGVVNYPDYYIFPISLEYQSLFGRSYRSWMTYGNIGYSLTKTQEDLTDQYEFNGGLNYQFGMGWHAAQQNFAFQFRLGYSVQNVEQIQIITSDYSIIQKRKLNRITAQIVYQIQYR
;
A
#
# COMPACT_ATOMS: atom_id res chain seq x y z
N MET A 1 2.04 28.19 1.58
CA MET A 1 0.60 27.81 1.55
C MET A 1 0.31 26.44 0.93
N ARG A 2 0.95 26.01 -0.17
CA ARG A 2 0.66 24.70 -0.82
C ARG A 2 0.91 23.44 0.05
N LYS A 3 1.85 23.47 1.00
CA LYS A 3 2.13 22.35 1.93
C LYS A 3 1.02 22.14 2.97
N PHE A 4 0.24 23.18 3.28
CA PHE A 4 -0.81 23.14 4.30
C PHE A 4 -2.09 22.46 3.77
N ILE A 5 -2.39 22.65 2.48
CA ILE A 5 -3.57 22.08 1.81
C ILE A 5 -3.45 20.55 1.70
N PHE A 6 -2.26 20.01 1.45
CA PHE A 6 -2.06 18.55 1.42
C PHE A 6 -2.21 17.91 2.81
N GLY A 7 -1.75 18.59 3.87
CA GLY A 7 -1.91 18.11 5.24
C GLY A 7 -3.38 18.06 5.68
N THR A 8 -4.16 19.10 5.37
CA THR A 8 -5.60 19.12 5.68
C THR A 8 -6.43 18.18 4.79
N LEU A 9 -6.04 17.95 3.53
CA LEU A 9 -6.68 16.93 2.70
C LEU A 9 -6.38 15.50 3.20
N LEU A 10 -5.15 15.25 3.70
CA LEU A 10 -4.80 13.98 4.33
C LEU A 10 -5.60 13.76 5.62
N ILE A 11 -5.72 14.80 6.46
CA ILE A 11 -6.52 14.76 7.70
C ILE A 11 -8.02 14.63 7.38
N GLY A 12 -8.52 15.24 6.31
CA GLY A 12 -9.91 15.12 5.84
C GLY A 12 -10.25 13.76 5.22
N LEU A 13 -9.28 13.10 4.57
CA LEU A 13 -9.41 11.73 4.09
C LEU A 13 -9.29 10.72 5.23
N LEU A 14 -8.45 11.01 6.23
CA LEU A 14 -8.39 10.26 7.48
C LEU A 14 -9.68 10.45 8.29
N SER A 15 -10.29 11.64 8.33
CA SER A 15 -11.54 11.90 9.08
C SER A 15 -12.75 11.12 8.55
N ASN A 16 -12.84 10.87 7.24
CA ASN A 16 -13.86 9.99 6.67
C ASN A 16 -13.66 8.50 7.02
N ALA A 17 -12.49 8.12 7.56
CA ALA A 17 -12.29 6.82 8.18
C ALA A 17 -12.84 6.72 9.62
N PHE A 18 -13.28 7.84 10.22
CA PHE A 18 -13.84 7.88 11.58
C PHE A 18 -15.38 7.92 11.63
N GLY A 19 -16.08 7.69 10.52
CA GLY A 19 -17.51 7.35 10.50
C GLY A 19 -17.71 5.85 10.74
N GLN A 20 -17.66 5.44 12.02
CA GLN A 20 -17.43 4.06 12.45
C GLN A 20 -18.74 3.28 12.65
N VAL A 21 -19.03 2.33 11.76
CA VAL A 21 -20.24 1.49 11.85
C VAL A 21 -19.89 0.04 11.52
N ASP A 22 -20.15 -0.87 12.45
CA ASP A 22 -20.00 -2.32 12.29
C ASP A 22 -21.04 -2.82 11.28
N ARG A 23 -20.68 -3.84 10.51
CA ARG A 23 -21.54 -4.43 9.48
C ARG A 23 -21.79 -5.89 9.82
N VAL A 24 -23.06 -6.27 9.89
CA VAL A 24 -23.52 -7.64 10.12
C VAL A 24 -24.30 -8.09 8.90
N PHE A 25 -23.79 -9.10 8.19
CA PHE A 25 -24.47 -9.73 7.06
C PHE A 25 -25.31 -10.89 7.57
N LEU A 26 -26.58 -10.91 7.18
CA LEU A 26 -27.52 -11.96 7.54
C LEU A 26 -27.61 -13.01 6.43
N THR A 27 -27.96 -14.24 6.80
CA THR A 27 -28.11 -15.37 5.87
C THR A 27 -29.18 -15.13 4.80
N ASN A 28 -30.15 -14.24 5.06
CA ASN A 28 -31.16 -13.82 4.10
C ASN A 28 -30.67 -12.74 3.11
N GLY A 29 -29.38 -12.38 3.14
CA GLY A 29 -28.77 -11.36 2.28
C GLY A 29 -28.93 -9.92 2.76
N SER A 30 -29.58 -9.69 3.92
CA SER A 30 -29.75 -8.36 4.49
C SER A 30 -28.50 -7.88 5.22
N LEU A 31 -28.28 -6.57 5.24
CA LEU A 31 -27.16 -5.92 5.91
C LEU A 31 -27.65 -5.03 7.05
N VAL A 32 -27.19 -5.31 8.27
CA VAL A 32 -27.44 -4.47 9.45
C VAL A 32 -26.18 -3.69 9.79
N LYS A 33 -26.33 -2.39 9.99
CA LYS A 33 -25.25 -1.45 10.29
C LYS A 33 -25.46 -0.86 11.68
N GLY A 34 -24.51 -1.05 12.59
CA GLY A 34 -24.62 -0.55 13.97
C GLY A 34 -23.32 -0.69 14.74
N ILE A 35 -23.35 -0.60 16.07
CA ILE A 35 -22.17 -0.77 16.94
C ILE A 35 -22.37 -2.04 17.77
N ILE A 36 -21.46 -3.00 17.67
CA ILE A 36 -21.49 -4.24 18.44
C ILE A 36 -21.13 -3.92 19.88
N LEU A 37 -22.01 -4.24 20.82
CA LEU A 37 -21.90 -3.81 22.22
C LEU A 37 -21.10 -4.76 23.14
N ASN A 38 -20.52 -5.84 22.61
CA ASN A 38 -19.89 -7.01 23.26
C ASN A 38 -20.83 -8.19 23.56
N ASP A 39 -20.19 -9.36 23.47
CA ASP A 39 -20.66 -10.73 23.56
C ASP A 39 -20.55 -11.22 25.01
N SER A 40 -21.68 -11.31 25.74
CA SER A 40 -21.67 -11.98 27.03
C SER A 40 -23.00 -12.66 27.32
N LEU A 41 -23.00 -13.99 27.12
CA LEU A 41 -23.85 -15.02 27.74
C LEU A 41 -25.12 -15.49 27.01
N GLY A 42 -25.27 -15.30 25.68
CA GLY A 42 -26.40 -15.86 24.95
C GLY A 42 -26.16 -16.14 23.46
N ASP A 43 -27.14 -16.76 22.80
CA ASP A 43 -27.10 -17.18 21.38
C ASP A 43 -27.30 -16.02 20.37
N THR A 44 -27.16 -14.77 20.82
CA THR A 44 -27.47 -13.57 20.02
C THR A 44 -26.39 -12.50 20.12
N LEU A 45 -26.08 -11.87 18.99
CA LEU A 45 -25.28 -10.66 18.88
C LEU A 45 -26.12 -9.41 19.20
N GLN A 46 -25.64 -8.54 20.10
CA GLN A 46 -26.25 -7.24 20.37
C GLN A 46 -25.60 -6.12 19.55
N LEU A 47 -26.42 -5.37 18.83
CA LEU A 47 -26.02 -4.29 17.92
C LEU A 47 -26.81 -3.01 18.22
N GLU A 48 -26.13 -1.90 18.49
CA GLU A 48 -26.75 -0.58 18.62
C GLU A 48 -26.96 0.04 17.23
N VAL A 49 -28.20 0.32 16.87
CA VAL A 49 -28.62 0.90 15.60
C VAL A 49 -29.47 2.13 15.89
N TYR A 50 -29.01 3.33 15.51
CA TYR A 50 -29.72 4.60 15.73
C TYR A 50 -30.23 4.80 17.18
N LYS A 51 -29.40 4.48 18.18
CA LYS A 51 -29.70 4.54 19.63
C LYS A 51 -30.70 3.48 20.14
N SER A 52 -31.02 2.48 19.33
CA SER A 52 -31.81 1.31 19.72
C SER A 52 -30.94 0.06 19.73
N ILE A 53 -31.15 -0.83 20.69
CA ILE A 53 -30.41 -2.10 20.76
C ILE A 53 -31.21 -3.18 20.02
N VAL A 54 -30.58 -3.79 19.03
CA VAL A 54 -31.12 -4.91 18.25
C VAL A 54 -30.36 -6.18 18.64
N SER A 55 -31.09 -7.27 18.87
CA SER A 55 -30.49 -8.58 19.12
C SER A 55 -30.67 -9.48 17.90
N ILE A 56 -29.58 -10.04 17.38
CA ILE A 56 -29.55 -10.86 16.17
C ILE A 56 -29.06 -12.27 16.55
N PRO A 57 -29.85 -13.33 16.34
CA PRO A 57 -29.41 -14.71 16.53
C PRO A 57 -28.16 -15.07 15.71
N TYR A 58 -27.21 -15.81 16.28
CA TYR A 58 -25.97 -16.15 15.57
C TYR A 58 -26.17 -17.06 14.34
N ASP A 59 -27.22 -17.89 14.34
CA ASP A 59 -27.62 -18.72 13.20
C ASP A 59 -28.18 -17.90 12.02
N ALA A 60 -28.66 -16.68 12.30
CA ALA A 60 -29.10 -15.73 11.27
C ALA A 60 -27.95 -14.91 10.68
N ILE A 61 -26.72 -15.04 11.21
CA ILE A 61 -25.55 -14.25 10.81
C ILE A 61 -24.67 -15.08 9.88
N ASP A 62 -24.40 -14.53 8.70
CA ASP A 62 -23.44 -15.09 7.76
C ASP A 62 -22.02 -14.55 8.06
N GLU A 63 -21.89 -13.24 8.28
CA GLU A 63 -20.57 -12.62 8.52
C GLU A 63 -20.64 -11.33 9.34
N ILE A 64 -19.63 -11.09 10.21
CA ILE A 64 -19.51 -9.89 11.05
C ILE A 64 -18.22 -9.14 10.74
N TYR A 65 -18.34 -7.84 10.47
CA TYR A 65 -17.22 -6.93 10.29
C TYR A 65 -17.24 -5.83 11.35
N PRO A 66 -16.52 -6.01 12.47
CA PRO A 66 -16.42 -5.00 13.51
C PRO A 66 -15.50 -3.85 13.08
N HIS A 67 -15.87 -2.65 13.52
CA HIS A 67 -15.23 -1.37 13.33
C HIS A 67 -14.94 -0.77 14.72
N ARG A 68 -13.87 -1.21 15.39
CA ARG A 68 -13.46 -0.62 16.68
C ARG A 68 -12.12 0.11 16.60
N LEU A 69 -12.17 1.43 16.83
CA LEU A 69 -11.09 2.27 17.40
C LEU A 69 -11.47 2.63 18.85
N SER A 70 -11.16 1.79 19.84
CA SER A 70 -11.13 2.22 21.26
C SER A 70 -10.44 1.19 22.16
N ASN A 71 -9.48 1.69 22.93
CA ASN A 71 -8.54 1.10 23.89
C ASN A 71 -9.14 0.25 25.05
N GLN A 72 -10.05 -0.69 24.79
CA GLN A 72 -10.15 -1.83 25.69
C GLN A 72 -9.11 -2.85 25.23
N GLU A 73 -8.26 -3.30 26.16
CA GLU A 73 -7.48 -4.52 26.00
C GLU A 73 -8.46 -5.67 25.74
N LEU A 74 -8.85 -5.84 24.47
CA LEU A 74 -9.07 -7.15 23.90
C LEU A 74 -7.81 -7.89 24.29
N LYS A 75 -7.91 -8.77 25.30
CA LYS A 75 -6.93 -9.82 25.54
C LYS A 75 -6.53 -10.28 24.16
N TYR A 76 -5.31 -9.95 23.75
CA TYR A 76 -4.79 -10.29 22.44
C TYR A 76 -4.90 -11.81 22.37
N LYS A 77 -6.00 -12.30 21.81
CA LYS A 77 -6.10 -13.67 21.36
C LYS A 77 -5.23 -13.62 20.14
N ARG A 78 -3.92 -13.81 20.41
CA ARG A 78 -2.79 -13.90 19.52
C ARG A 78 -3.35 -14.11 18.12
N THR A 79 -3.55 -13.02 17.38
CA THR A 79 -3.78 -13.13 15.95
C THR A 79 -2.49 -13.77 15.50
N SER A 80 -2.53 -15.09 15.32
CA SER A 80 -1.40 -15.84 14.79
C SER A 80 -0.91 -14.99 13.63
N PRO A 81 0.38 -14.62 13.61
CA PRO A 81 0.89 -13.81 12.52
C PRO A 81 0.43 -14.52 11.26
N ILE A 82 -0.30 -13.80 10.39
CA ILE A 82 -0.68 -14.34 9.08
C ILE A 82 0.62 -14.34 8.31
N ARG A 83 1.47 -15.33 8.62
CA ARG A 83 2.76 -15.60 7.99
C ARG A 83 2.43 -16.20 6.65
N SER A 84 1.99 -15.36 5.74
CA SER A 84 1.73 -15.73 4.37
C SER A 84 2.75 -15.07 3.46
N LEU A 85 3.04 -15.73 2.36
CA LEU A 85 3.74 -15.13 1.23
C LEU A 85 2.70 -14.62 0.23
N SER A 86 3.06 -13.59 -0.51
CA SER A 86 2.29 -13.18 -1.67
C SER A 86 3.17 -12.59 -2.75
N THR A 87 2.83 -12.85 -4.00
CA THR A 87 3.40 -12.18 -5.15
C THR A 87 2.50 -11.04 -5.59
N ASN A 88 3.07 -9.85 -5.73
CA ASN A 88 2.42 -8.71 -6.35
C ASN A 88 3.01 -8.48 -7.75
N ILE A 89 2.16 -8.51 -8.76
CA ILE A 89 2.47 -8.08 -10.12
C ILE A 89 1.89 -6.67 -10.29
N THR A 90 2.75 -5.70 -10.61
CA THR A 90 2.36 -4.30 -10.76
C THR A 90 2.66 -3.83 -12.17
N LEU A 91 1.67 -3.23 -12.81
CA LEU A 91 1.82 -2.49 -14.07
C LEU A 91 1.40 -1.04 -13.82
N GLY A 92 2.10 -0.09 -14.38
CA GLY A 92 1.74 1.30 -14.15
C GLY A 92 2.51 2.29 -14.99
N ILE A 93 2.16 3.55 -14.79
CA ILE A 93 2.85 4.70 -15.35
C ILE A 93 3.41 5.54 -14.22
N VAL A 94 4.60 6.08 -14.46
CA VAL A 94 5.29 7.01 -13.58
C VAL A 94 5.45 8.30 -14.35
N SER A 95 5.04 9.42 -13.76
CA SER A 95 5.27 10.73 -14.35
C SER A 95 6.07 11.61 -13.41
N GLY A 96 7.15 12.19 -13.89
CA GLY A 96 8.01 13.03 -13.09
C GLY A 96 9.02 13.75 -13.96
N LYS A 97 9.79 14.61 -13.29
CA LYS A 97 10.87 15.37 -13.89
C LYS A 97 12.18 14.90 -13.25
N THR A 98 13.18 14.53 -14.05
CA THR A 98 14.55 14.44 -13.53
C THR A 98 15.25 15.80 -13.67
N ASP A 99 16.36 16.00 -12.96
CA ASP A 99 17.12 17.26 -13.04
C ASP A 99 17.66 17.55 -14.46
N LYS A 100 17.69 16.54 -15.33
CA LYS A 100 18.11 16.66 -16.74
C LYS A 100 16.96 17.01 -17.70
N ASP A 101 15.71 16.75 -17.33
CA ASP A 101 14.59 16.86 -18.26
C ASP A 101 14.00 18.28 -18.25
N LYS A 102 13.64 18.79 -19.43
CA LYS A 102 12.97 20.11 -19.54
C LYS A 102 11.48 20.04 -19.16
N ALA A 103 10.85 18.88 -19.31
CA ALA A 103 9.43 18.64 -19.04
C ALA A 103 9.22 17.38 -18.19
N ALA A 104 8.01 17.21 -17.64
CA ALA A 104 7.62 15.96 -17.00
C ALA A 104 7.26 14.93 -18.08
N GLU A 105 7.86 13.76 -18.02
CA GLU A 105 7.60 12.68 -18.97
C GLU A 105 6.70 11.61 -18.35
N ILE A 106 6.12 10.74 -19.17
CA ILE A 106 5.28 9.62 -18.75
C ILE A 106 6.02 8.34 -19.14
N MET A 107 6.44 7.58 -18.13
CA MET A 107 7.25 6.39 -18.28
C MET A 107 6.42 5.16 -17.89
N PRO A 108 6.22 4.20 -18.80
CA PRO A 108 5.61 2.93 -18.42
C PRO A 108 6.56 2.14 -17.51
N SER A 109 5.96 1.38 -16.60
CA SER A 109 6.66 0.62 -15.58
C SER A 109 5.98 -0.71 -15.30
N ALA A 110 6.79 -1.72 -15.02
CA ALA A 110 6.34 -3.03 -14.57
C ALA A 110 7.22 -3.49 -13.41
N SER A 111 6.64 -4.19 -12.45
CA SER A 111 7.41 -4.78 -11.35
C SER A 111 6.75 -6.01 -10.77
N LEU A 112 7.59 -6.91 -10.26
CA LEU A 112 7.20 -8.06 -9.45
C LEU A 112 7.73 -7.85 -8.03
N MET A 113 6.90 -8.10 -7.02
CA MET A 113 7.29 -8.01 -5.63
C MET A 113 6.85 -9.26 -4.87
N GLU A 114 7.81 -9.94 -4.26
CA GLU A 114 7.55 -11.01 -3.29
C GLU A 114 7.43 -10.39 -1.91
N MET A 115 6.30 -10.62 -1.24
CA MET A 115 6.01 -10.05 0.08
C MET A 115 5.79 -11.13 1.10
N TYR A 116 6.36 -10.91 2.28
CA TYR A 116 6.06 -11.62 3.50
C TYR A 116 5.16 -10.76 4.39
N HIS A 117 4.00 -11.31 4.75
CA HIS A 117 3.04 -10.66 5.63
C HIS A 117 3.43 -10.99 7.07
N LEU A 118 3.88 -9.99 7.83
CA LEU A 118 4.16 -10.15 9.26
C LEU A 118 2.92 -9.85 10.09
N HIS A 119 2.14 -8.87 9.61
CA HIS A 119 0.92 -8.37 10.23
C HIS A 119 -0.03 -7.90 9.10
N PRO A 120 -1.36 -7.86 9.30
CA PRO A 120 -2.29 -7.34 8.31
C PRO A 120 -1.98 -5.94 7.75
N LEU A 121 -1.19 -5.14 8.49
CA LEU A 121 -0.79 -3.78 8.14
C LEU A 121 0.71 -3.64 7.84
N ALA A 122 1.50 -4.71 8.00
CA ALA A 122 2.95 -4.65 7.90
C ALA A 122 3.46 -5.79 7.02
N ASN A 123 3.89 -5.41 5.82
CA ASN A 123 4.40 -6.33 4.81
C ASN A 123 5.82 -5.93 4.46
N PHE A 124 6.71 -6.90 4.35
CA PHE A 124 8.08 -6.69 3.91
C PHE A 124 8.33 -7.49 2.65
N GLY A 125 9.05 -6.95 1.68
CA GLY A 125 9.27 -7.66 0.43
C GLY A 125 10.43 -7.18 -0.40
N VAL A 126 10.79 -8.02 -1.37
CA VAL A 126 11.77 -7.69 -2.41
C VAL A 126 11.00 -7.39 -3.68
N LYS A 127 11.24 -6.21 -4.26
CA LYS A 127 10.64 -5.79 -5.52
C LYS A 127 11.71 -5.63 -6.58
N ILE A 128 11.46 -6.22 -7.74
CA ILE A 128 12.27 -6.08 -8.96
C ILE A 128 11.36 -5.48 -10.03
N GLY A 129 11.87 -4.50 -10.78
CA GLY A 129 11.06 -3.89 -11.84
C GLY A 129 11.87 -3.37 -13.01
N VAL A 130 11.14 -2.72 -13.90
CA VAL A 130 11.65 -1.99 -15.05
C VAL A 130 10.83 -0.70 -15.21
N VAL A 131 11.53 0.39 -15.52
CA VAL A 131 10.93 1.67 -15.92
C VAL A 131 11.58 2.07 -17.24
N ASN A 132 10.73 2.33 -18.23
CA ASN A 132 11.17 2.65 -19.59
C ASN A 132 11.14 4.18 -19.78
N TYR A 133 12.33 4.77 -19.93
CA TYR A 133 12.50 6.17 -20.33
C TYR A 133 12.77 6.22 -21.84
N PRO A 134 12.49 7.34 -22.52
CA PRO A 134 12.70 7.46 -23.96
C PRO A 134 14.11 7.08 -24.42
N ASP A 135 15.13 7.40 -23.63
CA ASP A 135 16.54 7.24 -24.00
C ASP A 135 17.27 6.11 -23.24
N TYR A 136 16.64 5.52 -22.21
CA TYR A 136 17.29 4.52 -21.35
C TYR A 136 16.29 3.67 -20.55
N TYR A 137 16.77 2.54 -20.05
CA TYR A 137 16.02 1.66 -19.16
C TYR A 137 16.57 1.71 -17.75
N ILE A 138 15.67 1.67 -16.77
CA ILE A 138 15.99 1.57 -15.35
C ILE A 138 15.46 0.25 -14.80
N PHE A 139 16.34 -0.53 -14.17
CA PHE A 139 16.02 -1.81 -13.51
C PHE A 139 16.22 -1.68 -12.00
N PRO A 140 15.19 -1.29 -11.22
CA PRO A 140 15.28 -1.21 -9.78
C PRO A 140 15.12 -2.58 -9.12
N ILE A 141 16.00 -2.89 -8.17
CA ILE A 141 15.85 -3.94 -7.17
C ILE A 141 15.71 -3.24 -5.83
N SER A 142 14.70 -3.59 -5.04
CA SER A 142 14.39 -2.87 -3.81
C SER A 142 13.92 -3.77 -2.69
N LEU A 143 14.32 -3.42 -1.48
CA LEU A 143 13.78 -3.95 -0.23
C LEU A 143 12.78 -2.95 0.31
N GLU A 144 11.53 -3.35 0.47
CA GLU A 144 10.44 -2.44 0.80
C GLU A 144 9.60 -2.95 1.96
N TYR A 145 9.23 -2.01 2.83
CA TYR A 145 8.15 -2.13 3.78
C TYR A 145 6.90 -1.47 3.19
N GLN A 146 5.78 -2.19 3.21
CA GLN A 146 4.48 -1.72 2.72
C GLN A 146 3.43 -1.81 3.83
N SER A 147 2.68 -0.72 3.99
CA SER A 147 1.45 -0.67 4.78
C SER A 147 0.24 -0.33 3.90
N LEU A 148 -0.89 -0.99 4.20
CA LEU A 148 -2.17 -0.80 3.53
C LEU A 148 -3.24 -0.57 4.61
N PHE A 149 -3.90 0.58 4.57
CA PHE A 149 -4.96 0.94 5.52
C PHE A 149 -6.32 0.99 4.82
N GLY A 150 -7.38 0.53 5.51
CA GLY A 150 -8.74 0.48 4.95
C GLY A 150 -8.98 -0.67 3.98
N ARG A 151 -8.16 -1.72 4.01
CA ARG A 151 -8.29 -2.91 3.14
C ARG A 151 -9.45 -3.80 3.60
N SER A 152 -10.50 -3.95 2.78
CA SER A 152 -11.64 -4.87 2.98
C SER A 152 -12.02 -5.53 1.64
N TYR A 153 -12.97 -6.48 1.60
CA TYR A 153 -13.33 -7.23 0.38
C TYR A 153 -13.50 -6.35 -0.88
N ARG A 154 -14.14 -5.17 -0.75
CA ARG A 154 -14.16 -4.10 -1.76
C ARG A 154 -14.16 -2.75 -1.06
N SER A 155 -13.07 -2.00 -1.11
CA SER A 155 -12.97 -0.73 -0.39
C SER A 155 -11.97 0.24 -1.01
N TRP A 156 -12.15 1.52 -0.66
CA TRP A 156 -11.10 2.51 -0.77
C TRP A 156 -10.03 2.24 0.28
N MET A 157 -8.78 2.42 -0.10
CA MET A 157 -7.63 2.18 0.76
C MET A 157 -6.59 3.28 0.58
N THR A 158 -5.77 3.46 1.60
CA THR A 158 -4.55 4.26 1.52
C THR A 158 -3.35 3.35 1.70
N TYR A 159 -2.24 3.71 1.08
CA TYR A 159 -1.03 2.90 1.13
C TYR A 159 0.20 3.76 1.33
N GLY A 160 1.20 3.15 1.95
CA GLY A 160 2.52 3.72 2.14
C GLY A 160 3.59 2.66 1.93
N ASN A 161 4.63 3.00 1.17
CA ASN A 161 5.82 2.18 0.97
C ASN A 161 7.05 3.00 1.38
N ILE A 162 8.00 2.34 2.04
CA ILE A 162 9.34 2.86 2.31
C ILE A 162 10.35 1.75 2.06
N GLY A 163 11.48 2.10 1.46
CA GLY A 163 12.46 1.09 1.10
C GLY A 163 13.77 1.68 0.62
N TYR A 164 14.67 0.77 0.27
CA TYR A 164 15.93 1.11 -0.36
C TYR A 164 16.01 0.40 -1.71
N SER A 165 16.33 1.17 -2.75
CA SER A 165 16.48 0.68 -4.12
C SER A 165 17.94 0.74 -4.55
N LEU A 166 18.41 -0.35 -5.15
CA LEU A 166 19.56 -0.36 -6.04
C LEU A 166 19.02 -0.33 -7.47
N THR A 167 19.52 0.61 -8.27
CA THR A 167 19.03 0.85 -9.62
C THR A 167 20.17 0.61 -10.59
N LYS A 168 19.93 -0.26 -11.57
CA LYS A 168 20.81 -0.40 -12.74
C LYS A 168 20.24 0.42 -13.89
N THR A 169 21.01 1.36 -14.43
CA THR A 169 20.64 2.11 -15.64
C THR A 169 21.33 1.48 -16.85
N GLN A 170 20.61 1.39 -17.97
CA GLN A 170 21.15 0.96 -19.27
C GLN A 170 20.76 2.00 -20.31
N GLU A 171 21.75 2.75 -20.81
CA GLU A 171 21.59 3.70 -21.93
C GLU A 171 21.74 2.95 -23.27
N ASP A 172 20.96 3.33 -24.28
CA ASP A 172 20.95 2.62 -25.56
C ASP A 172 22.36 2.61 -26.22
N LEU A 173 22.80 1.42 -26.63
CA LEU A 173 24.00 1.12 -27.44
C LEU A 173 25.38 1.22 -26.76
N THR A 174 25.49 1.47 -25.46
CA THR A 174 26.78 1.36 -24.75
C THR A 174 26.67 0.42 -23.55
N ASP A 175 27.65 -0.47 -23.36
CA ASP A 175 27.74 -1.38 -22.19
C ASP A 175 28.09 -0.63 -20.88
N GLN A 176 27.80 0.67 -20.82
CA GLN A 176 28.03 1.46 -19.62
C GLN A 176 26.89 1.21 -18.64
N TYR A 177 27.23 0.54 -17.54
CA TYR A 177 26.30 0.29 -16.46
C TYR A 177 26.54 1.27 -15.32
N GLU A 178 25.50 2.02 -14.95
CA GLU A 178 25.50 2.83 -13.75
C GLU A 178 24.69 2.16 -12.64
N PHE A 179 25.29 2.05 -11.45
CA PHE A 179 24.62 1.59 -10.24
C PHE A 179 24.34 2.76 -9.32
N ASN A 180 23.06 2.95 -9.01
CA ASN A 180 22.58 4.07 -8.22
C ASN A 180 21.73 3.56 -7.04
N GLY A 181 22.12 3.90 -5.82
CA GLY A 181 21.44 3.48 -4.60
C GLY A 181 20.54 4.58 -4.06
N GLY A 182 19.49 4.25 -3.32
CA GLY A 182 18.63 5.31 -2.79
C GLY A 182 17.45 4.89 -1.93
N LEU A 183 17.09 5.76 -0.99
CA LEU A 183 15.84 5.63 -0.24
C LEU A 183 14.65 5.99 -1.13
N ASN A 184 13.63 5.16 -1.08
CA ASN A 184 12.37 5.34 -1.77
C ASN A 184 11.22 5.49 -0.76
N TYR A 185 10.28 6.36 -1.11
CA TYR A 185 9.06 6.58 -0.36
C TYR A 185 7.92 6.67 -1.36
N GLN A 186 6.80 6.04 -1.07
CA GLN A 186 5.58 6.19 -1.86
C GLN A 186 4.40 6.27 -0.92
N PHE A 187 3.46 7.18 -1.19
CA PHE A 187 2.19 7.22 -0.49
C PHE A 187 1.08 7.51 -1.48
N GLY A 188 -0.12 7.02 -1.19
CA GLY A 188 -1.24 7.23 -2.08
C GLY A 188 -2.54 6.64 -1.58
N MET A 189 -3.50 6.64 -2.48
CA MET A 189 -4.82 6.07 -2.27
C MET A 189 -5.22 5.20 -3.45
N GLY A 190 -6.21 4.36 -3.25
CA GLY A 190 -6.63 3.45 -4.28
C GLY A 190 -7.91 2.72 -3.94
N TRP A 191 -8.33 1.90 -4.88
CA TRP A 191 -9.42 0.96 -4.68
C TRP A 191 -8.84 -0.45 -4.63
N HIS A 192 -9.35 -1.27 -3.72
CA HIS A 192 -8.94 -2.64 -3.52
C HIS A 192 -10.15 -3.56 -3.56
N ALA A 193 -10.01 -4.68 -4.27
CA ALA A 193 -10.94 -5.80 -4.20
C ALA A 193 -10.18 -7.10 -4.00
N ALA A 194 -10.57 -7.88 -2.99
CA ALA A 194 -10.01 -9.19 -2.71
C ALA A 194 -11.02 -10.29 -3.03
N GLN A 195 -10.53 -11.47 -3.39
CA GLN A 195 -11.30 -12.69 -3.50
C GLN A 195 -10.39 -13.86 -3.09
N GLN A 196 -10.68 -14.47 -1.93
CA GLN A 196 -9.94 -15.62 -1.35
C GLN A 196 -8.41 -15.52 -1.42
N ASN A 197 -7.80 -15.95 -2.54
CA ASN A 197 -6.34 -16.00 -2.74
C ASN A 197 -5.81 -14.91 -3.70
N PHE A 198 -6.70 -14.05 -4.22
CA PHE A 198 -6.36 -13.01 -5.17
C PHE A 198 -6.81 -11.65 -4.66
N ALA A 199 -6.08 -10.61 -5.02
CA ALA A 199 -6.55 -9.24 -4.85
C ALA A 199 -6.15 -8.36 -6.04
N PHE A 200 -7.07 -7.50 -6.43
CA PHE A 200 -6.89 -6.49 -7.44
C PHE A 200 -6.87 -5.10 -6.78
N GLN A 201 -5.97 -4.24 -7.24
CA GLN A 201 -5.86 -2.88 -6.72
C GLN A 201 -5.59 -1.89 -7.84
N PHE A 202 -6.28 -0.76 -7.79
CA PHE A 202 -5.93 0.44 -8.55
C PHE A 202 -5.36 1.46 -7.58
N ARG A 203 -4.16 1.98 -7.85
CA ARG A 203 -3.40 2.86 -6.95
C ARG A 203 -3.00 4.13 -7.68
N LEU A 204 -3.25 5.27 -7.04
CA LEU A 204 -2.72 6.57 -7.40
C LEU A 204 -1.88 7.09 -6.25
N GLY A 205 -0.68 7.57 -6.53
CA GLY A 205 0.23 7.98 -5.48
C GLY A 205 1.31 8.93 -5.94
N TYR A 206 2.09 9.35 -4.96
CA TYR A 206 3.28 10.17 -5.12
C TYR A 206 4.47 9.38 -4.60
N SER A 207 5.55 9.36 -5.37
CA SER A 207 6.80 8.73 -5.00
C SER A 207 7.94 9.73 -4.95
N VAL A 208 8.83 9.52 -3.98
CA VAL A 208 10.07 10.27 -3.79
C VAL A 208 11.20 9.26 -3.74
N GLN A 209 12.24 9.47 -4.55
CA GLN A 209 13.45 8.68 -4.53
C GLN A 209 14.65 9.59 -4.37
N ASN A 210 15.41 9.41 -3.29
CA ASN A 210 16.70 10.08 -3.11
C ASN A 210 17.75 9.14 -3.67
N VAL A 211 18.37 9.52 -4.78
CA VAL A 211 19.38 8.73 -5.49
C VAL A 211 20.76 9.26 -5.13
N GLU A 212 21.65 8.35 -4.72
CA GLU A 212 23.06 8.62 -4.49
C GLU A 212 23.87 7.87 -5.56
N GLN A 213 24.60 8.64 -6.36
CA GLN A 213 25.54 8.15 -7.37
C GLN A 213 26.95 8.32 -6.81
N ILE A 214 27.70 7.22 -6.73
CA ILE A 214 29.11 7.24 -6.32
C ILE A 214 29.95 6.98 -7.57
N GLN A 215 30.66 7.99 -8.04
CA GLN A 215 31.62 7.86 -9.13
C GLN A 215 33.02 7.79 -8.53
N ILE A 216 33.68 6.63 -8.67
CA ILE A 216 35.07 6.44 -8.24
C ILE A 216 35.97 6.98 -9.34
N ILE A 217 36.79 7.99 -9.04
CA ILE A 217 37.72 8.59 -10.00
C ILE A 217 39.12 7.97 -9.84
N THR A 218 39.55 7.77 -8.59
CA THR A 218 40.78 7.04 -8.21
C THR A 218 40.53 6.26 -6.92
N SER A 219 41.48 5.42 -6.49
CA SER A 219 41.38 4.66 -5.23
C SER A 219 41.06 5.52 -4.00
N ASP A 220 41.47 6.79 -4.01
CA ASP A 220 41.36 7.71 -2.88
C ASP A 220 40.37 8.85 -3.12
N TYR A 221 39.73 8.91 -4.30
CA TYR A 221 38.83 10.01 -4.66
C TYR A 221 37.54 9.50 -5.28
N SER A 222 36.41 9.86 -4.65
CA SER A 222 35.08 9.60 -5.16
C SER A 222 34.24 10.88 -5.17
N ILE A 223 33.43 11.05 -6.21
CA ILE A 223 32.40 12.08 -6.27
C ILE A 223 31.07 11.44 -5.91
N ILE A 224 30.41 11.99 -4.89
CA ILE A 224 29.05 11.60 -4.50
C ILE A 224 28.09 12.64 -5.05
N GLN A 225 27.28 12.26 -6.03
CA GLN A 225 26.18 13.11 -6.52
C GLN A 225 24.86 12.64 -5.90
N LYS A 226 24.16 13.55 -5.21
CA LYS A 226 22.84 13.28 -4.65
C LYS A 226 21.77 13.94 -5.50
N ARG A 227 20.75 13.18 -5.89
CA ARG A 227 19.60 13.66 -6.68
C ARG A 227 18.30 13.28 -5.99
N LYS A 228 17.26 14.09 -6.17
CA LYS A 228 15.92 13.80 -5.63
C LYS A 228 14.89 13.77 -6.74
N LEU A 229 14.27 12.62 -6.91
CA LEU A 229 13.28 12.39 -7.95
C LEU A 229 11.89 12.36 -7.31
N ASN A 230 11.00 13.20 -7.82
CA ASN A 230 9.62 13.33 -7.34
C ASN A 230 8.69 12.95 -8.48
N ARG A 231 7.79 11.99 -8.26
CA ARG A 231 6.98 11.42 -9.33
C ARG A 231 5.54 11.16 -8.86
N ILE A 232 4.60 11.22 -9.79
CA ILE A 232 3.23 10.75 -9.64
C ILE A 232 3.18 9.34 -10.23
N THR A 233 2.47 8.43 -9.58
CA THR A 233 2.36 7.03 -10.01
C THR A 233 0.89 6.66 -10.16
N ALA A 234 0.55 5.98 -11.26
CA ALA A 234 -0.72 5.30 -11.43
C ALA A 234 -0.46 3.82 -11.73
N GLN A 235 -1.04 2.93 -10.93
CA GLN A 235 -0.65 1.52 -10.90
C GLN A 235 -1.88 0.62 -10.79
N ILE A 236 -1.81 -0.51 -11.49
CA ILE A 236 -2.67 -1.67 -11.31
C ILE A 236 -1.82 -2.74 -10.64
N VAL A 237 -2.31 -3.29 -9.53
CA VAL A 237 -1.63 -4.34 -8.78
C VAL A 237 -2.52 -5.56 -8.73
N TYR A 238 -1.98 -6.68 -9.17
CA TYR A 238 -2.56 -8.00 -8.97
C TYR A 238 -1.73 -8.74 -7.93
N GLN A 239 -2.38 -9.18 -6.86
CA GLN A 239 -1.77 -9.87 -5.74
C GLN A 239 -2.26 -11.32 -5.69
N ILE A 240 -1.33 -12.25 -5.57
CA ILE A 240 -1.57 -13.69 -5.39
C ILE A 240 -1.06 -14.06 -4.00
N GLN A 241 -1.92 -14.56 -3.13
CA GLN A 241 -1.56 -14.94 -1.76
C GLN A 241 -1.44 -16.46 -1.64
N TYR A 242 -0.32 -16.92 -1.08
CA TYR A 242 -0.04 -18.32 -0.80
C TYR A 242 -0.39 -18.62 0.67
N ARG A 243 -1.13 -19.71 0.89
CA ARG A 243 -1.49 -20.21 2.23
C ARG A 243 -0.47 -21.22 2.72
#